data_AF-A0A9E4RBB8-F1
#
_entry.id   AF-A0A9E4RBB8-F1
#
_cell.length_a   1.000
_cell.length_b   1.000
_cell.length_c   1.000
_cell.angle_alpha   90.00
_cell.angle_beta   90.00
_cell.angle_gamma   90.00
#
_symmetry.space_group_name_H-M   'P 1'
#
loop_
_entity.id
_entity.type
_entity.pdbx_description
1 polymer ?
#
loop_
_entity_poly.entity_id
_entity_poly.type
_entity_poly.pdbx_seq_one_letter_code
_entity_poly.pdbx_strand_id
1 'polypeptide(L)'
;MTQEAAPVPIPLELTDPVNTAILEVSEDRLEGFQRDPFAEIARRSEVPLDDVIERIRALLEAGTIRRVRQTLLPTNLAQGSLVAWQVPRERLQQAFDFMFRRDPFSGHVVIRTSETATAGSKYKLWTTVKVPQGFDMRAHCNLLATRTDAEAYLLMPAKALFVLGVGHTRRRGMEPGAMLDEPAEVMYPEVVDLTDGEWRVLTALKREFAVEEIARDPWRARAAEAGVDL
;
A
#
# COMPACT_ATOMS: atom_id res chain seq x y z
N MET A 1 0.53 -3.09 -52.19
CA MET A 1 0.37 -2.14 -51.07
C MET A 1 -0.47 -2.84 -50.02
N THR A 2 0.18 -3.46 -49.04
CA THR A 2 -0.50 -4.07 -47.90
C THR A 2 -0.98 -2.91 -47.02
N GLN A 3 -2.29 -2.76 -46.90
CA GLN A 3 -2.89 -1.75 -46.04
C GLN A 3 -2.64 -2.19 -44.60
N GLU A 4 -1.72 -1.52 -43.90
CA GLU A 4 -1.55 -1.68 -42.45
C GLU A 4 -2.89 -1.33 -41.80
N ALA A 5 -3.53 -2.32 -41.18
CA ALA A 5 -4.72 -2.09 -40.39
C ALA A 5 -4.39 -1.11 -39.26
N ALA A 6 -5.23 -0.10 -39.04
CA ALA A 6 -5.07 0.80 -37.91
C ALA A 6 -5.04 -0.03 -36.61
N PRO A 7 -4.16 0.28 -35.65
CA PRO A 7 -4.06 -0.48 -34.42
C PRO A 7 -5.41 -0.45 -33.70
N VAL A 8 -5.89 -1.64 -33.33
CA VAL A 8 -7.11 -1.78 -32.55
C VAL A 8 -6.85 -1.12 -31.18
N PRO A 9 -7.71 -0.20 -30.72
CA PRO A 9 -7.49 0.48 -29.45
C PRO A 9 -7.54 -0.54 -28.30
N ILE A 10 -6.61 -0.42 -27.36
CA ILE A 10 -6.53 -1.26 -26.18
C ILE A 10 -7.70 -0.91 -25.23
N PRO A 11 -8.56 -1.87 -24.86
CA PRO A 11 -9.58 -1.66 -23.83
C PRO A 11 -9.01 -1.21 -22.49
N LEU A 12 -9.64 -0.21 -21.88
CA LEU A 12 -9.21 0.42 -20.62
C LEU A 12 -10.11 0.08 -19.43
N GLU A 13 -11.20 -0.63 -19.68
CA GLU A 13 -12.18 -1.02 -18.69
C GLU A 13 -11.63 -2.16 -17.81
N LEU A 14 -11.85 -2.05 -16.50
CA LEU A 14 -11.51 -3.12 -15.55
C LEU A 14 -12.31 -4.41 -15.78
N THR A 15 -13.44 -4.33 -16.48
CA THR A 15 -14.30 -5.47 -16.81
C THR A 15 -13.95 -6.12 -18.14
N ASP A 16 -12.99 -5.60 -18.89
CA ASP A 16 -12.46 -6.31 -20.07
C ASP A 16 -11.87 -7.65 -19.60
N PRO A 17 -12.15 -8.78 -20.30
CA PRO A 17 -11.72 -10.09 -19.85
C PRO A 17 -10.19 -10.23 -19.71
N VAL A 18 -9.42 -9.60 -20.60
CA VAL A 18 -7.95 -9.66 -20.56
C VAL A 18 -7.43 -8.82 -19.39
N ASN A 19 -7.94 -7.60 -19.22
CA ASN A 19 -7.60 -6.76 -18.07
C ASN A 19 -7.96 -7.45 -16.75
N THR A 20 -9.12 -8.09 -16.67
CA THR A 20 -9.57 -8.84 -15.49
C THR A 20 -8.58 -9.97 -15.18
N ALA A 21 -8.23 -10.81 -16.16
CA ALA A 21 -7.29 -11.92 -15.97
C ALA A 21 -5.90 -11.44 -15.48
N ILE A 22 -5.40 -10.32 -16.02
CA ILE A 22 -4.13 -9.70 -15.58
C ILE A 22 -4.25 -9.19 -14.13
N LEU A 23 -5.33 -8.49 -13.80
CA LEU A 23 -5.52 -7.85 -12.50
C LEU A 23 -5.78 -8.87 -11.38
N GLU A 24 -6.50 -9.96 -11.66
CA GLU A 24 -6.70 -11.06 -10.71
C GLU A 24 -5.39 -11.71 -10.23
N VAL A 25 -4.34 -11.64 -11.04
CA VAL A 25 -3.02 -12.13 -10.68
C VAL A 25 -2.18 -11.01 -10.05
N SER A 26 -2.07 -9.89 -10.75
CA SER A 26 -1.13 -8.80 -10.41
C SER A 26 -1.49 -8.03 -9.12
N GLU A 27 -2.75 -8.05 -8.68
CA GLU A 27 -3.17 -7.33 -7.48
C GLU A 27 -2.78 -8.01 -6.17
N ASP A 28 -2.87 -9.35 -6.07
CA ASP A 28 -2.72 -10.06 -4.79
C ASP A 28 -2.13 -11.48 -4.84
N ARG A 29 -1.73 -12.01 -6.02
CA ARG A 29 -1.23 -13.40 -6.14
C ARG A 29 0.27 -13.53 -6.34
N LEU A 30 1.00 -12.44 -6.57
CA LEU A 30 2.46 -12.46 -6.65
C LEU A 30 3.04 -12.25 -5.26
N GLU A 31 3.62 -13.30 -4.69
CA GLU A 31 4.27 -13.26 -3.39
C GLU A 31 5.78 -13.05 -3.53
N GLY A 32 6.35 -12.27 -2.61
CA GLY A 32 7.78 -12.01 -2.56
C GLY A 32 8.35 -11.27 -3.78
N PHE A 33 9.67 -11.29 -3.90
CA PHE A 33 10.37 -10.70 -5.04
C PHE A 33 10.30 -11.63 -6.25
N GLN A 34 9.80 -11.11 -7.38
CA GLN A 34 9.77 -11.80 -8.66
C GLN A 34 10.83 -11.18 -9.57
N ARG A 35 11.79 -11.97 -10.05
CA ARG A 35 12.83 -11.50 -10.99
C ARG A 35 12.23 -11.02 -12.32
N ASP A 36 11.18 -11.68 -12.80
CA ASP A 36 10.42 -11.27 -13.98
C ASP A 36 8.92 -11.24 -13.63
N PRO A 37 8.43 -10.15 -13.00
CA PRO A 37 7.06 -10.09 -12.50
C PRO A 37 6.03 -10.13 -13.63
N PHE A 38 6.33 -9.57 -14.81
CA PHE A 38 5.39 -9.54 -15.91
C PHE A 38 5.29 -10.89 -16.63
N ALA A 39 6.39 -11.63 -16.77
CA ALA A 39 6.33 -13.01 -17.24
C ALA A 39 5.56 -13.90 -16.27
N GLU A 40 5.71 -13.69 -14.95
CA GLU A 40 4.96 -14.45 -13.97
C GLU A 40 3.45 -14.13 -14.01
N ILE A 41 3.08 -12.86 -14.24
CA ILE A 41 1.69 -12.47 -14.50
C ILE A 41 1.18 -13.18 -15.76
N ALA A 42 1.89 -13.06 -16.88
CA ALA A 42 1.54 -13.69 -18.16
C ALA A 42 1.29 -15.20 -18.03
N ARG A 43 2.19 -15.89 -17.33
CA ARG A 43 2.11 -17.34 -17.08
C ARG A 43 0.86 -17.72 -16.27
N ARG A 44 0.53 -16.96 -15.23
CA ARG A 44 -0.61 -17.27 -14.34
C ARG A 44 -1.96 -16.79 -14.86
N SER A 45 -1.97 -15.73 -15.66
CA SER A 45 -3.19 -15.20 -16.28
C SER A 45 -3.48 -15.84 -17.64
N GLU A 46 -2.55 -16.65 -18.17
CA GLU A 46 -2.62 -17.23 -19.52
C GLU A 46 -2.77 -16.18 -20.63
N VAL A 47 -2.18 -15.00 -20.41
CA VAL A 47 -2.16 -13.88 -21.36
C VAL A 47 -0.74 -13.76 -21.93
N PRO A 48 -0.56 -13.54 -23.25
CA PRO A 48 0.76 -13.29 -23.82
C PRO A 48 1.50 -12.15 -23.12
N LEU A 49 2.81 -12.31 -22.88
CA LEU A 49 3.60 -11.33 -22.13
C LEU A 49 3.57 -9.92 -22.75
N ASP A 50 3.59 -9.82 -24.08
CA ASP A 50 3.52 -8.53 -24.75
C ASP A 50 2.18 -7.83 -24.48
N ASP A 51 1.06 -8.59 -24.52
CA ASP A 51 -0.26 -8.07 -24.16
C ASP A 51 -0.30 -7.64 -22.68
N VAL A 52 0.30 -8.41 -21.75
CA VAL A 52 0.36 -8.03 -20.32
C VAL A 52 1.05 -6.68 -20.14
N ILE A 53 2.21 -6.49 -20.77
CA ILE A 53 2.98 -5.25 -20.69
C ILE A 53 2.18 -4.10 -21.31
N GLU A 54 1.64 -4.30 -22.51
CA GLU A 54 0.87 -3.29 -23.24
C GLU A 54 -0.37 -2.83 -22.46
N ARG A 55 -1.10 -3.79 -21.89
CA ARG A 55 -2.33 -3.56 -21.11
C ARG A 55 -2.03 -2.83 -19.80
N ILE A 56 -1.02 -3.25 -19.04
CA ILE A 56 -0.64 -2.58 -17.79
C ILE A 56 -0.20 -1.14 -18.06
N ARG A 57 0.59 -0.92 -19.12
CA ARG A 57 0.99 0.44 -19.55
C ARG A 57 -0.23 1.30 -19.87
N ALA A 58 -1.12 0.82 -20.73
CA ALA A 58 -2.32 1.54 -21.14
C ALA A 58 -3.22 1.89 -19.95
N LEU A 59 -3.44 0.95 -19.02
CA LEU A 59 -4.22 1.17 -17.81
C LEU A 59 -3.57 2.21 -16.87
N LEU A 60 -2.23 2.21 -16.76
CA LEU A 60 -1.50 3.15 -15.92
C LEU A 60 -1.48 4.56 -16.54
N GLU A 61 -1.22 4.66 -17.85
CA GLU A 61 -1.25 5.92 -18.62
C GLU A 61 -2.64 6.56 -18.57
N ALA A 62 -3.70 5.77 -18.71
CA ALA A 62 -5.09 6.24 -18.63
C ALA A 62 -5.55 6.59 -17.21
N GLY A 63 -4.78 6.22 -16.18
CA GLY A 63 -5.16 6.39 -14.79
C GLY A 63 -6.26 5.44 -14.29
N THR A 64 -6.65 4.44 -15.10
CA THR A 64 -7.56 3.36 -14.65
C THR A 64 -6.95 2.63 -13.46
N ILE A 65 -5.65 2.30 -13.54
CA ILE A 65 -4.86 1.92 -12.36
C ILE A 65 -3.99 3.08 -11.95
N ARG A 66 -3.92 3.33 -10.63
CA ARG A 66 -3.22 4.52 -10.10
C ARG A 66 -1.71 4.36 -10.01
N ARG A 67 -1.23 3.13 -9.89
CA ARG A 67 0.19 2.80 -9.66
C ARG A 67 0.46 1.32 -9.87
N VAL A 68 1.69 1.01 -10.28
CA VAL A 68 2.26 -0.34 -10.27
C VAL A 68 3.49 -0.31 -9.36
N ARG A 69 3.56 -1.18 -8.34
CA ARG A 69 4.69 -1.24 -7.40
C ARG A 69 4.69 -2.55 -6.61
N GLN A 70 5.83 -2.86 -6.01
CA GLN A 70 5.92 -3.87 -4.96
C GLN A 70 5.27 -3.37 -3.66
N THR A 71 4.40 -4.19 -3.07
CA THR A 71 3.81 -3.88 -1.77
C THR A 71 4.66 -4.52 -0.68
N LEU A 72 5.33 -3.66 0.10
CA LEU A 72 6.08 -4.08 1.27
C LEU A 72 5.18 -4.10 2.50
N LEU A 73 5.43 -5.04 3.41
CA LEU A 73 4.81 -5.06 4.73
C LEU A 73 5.35 -3.88 5.56
N PRO A 74 4.55 -2.82 5.78
CA PRO A 74 5.07 -1.59 6.37
C PRO A 74 5.49 -1.74 7.83
N THR A 75 4.97 -2.77 8.51
CA THR A 75 5.28 -3.11 9.90
C THR A 75 6.74 -3.52 10.10
N ASN A 76 7.42 -3.97 9.04
CA ASN A 76 8.80 -4.39 9.14
C ASN A 76 9.80 -3.23 9.02
N LEU A 77 9.34 -2.08 8.51
CA LEU A 77 10.22 -0.93 8.22
C LEU A 77 10.15 0.18 9.28
N ALA A 78 9.05 0.24 10.04
CA ALA A 78 8.83 1.26 11.05
C ALA A 78 7.81 0.78 12.07
N GLN A 79 7.99 1.18 13.33
CA GLN A 79 6.99 0.94 14.35
C GLN A 79 5.74 1.77 14.05
N GLY A 80 4.58 1.11 13.94
CA GLY A 80 3.29 1.73 13.70
C GLY A 80 2.31 1.55 14.84
N SER A 81 1.47 2.55 15.09
CA SER A 81 0.35 2.46 16.02
C SER A 81 -0.88 3.16 15.46
N LEU A 82 -2.05 2.55 15.63
CA LEU A 82 -3.28 3.32 15.60
C LEU A 82 -3.31 4.18 16.87
N VAL A 83 -3.63 5.46 16.73
CA VAL A 83 -3.68 6.41 17.84
C VAL A 83 -5.02 7.10 17.84
N ALA A 84 -5.72 7.00 18.98
CA ALA A 84 -6.97 7.71 19.22
C ALA A 84 -6.66 8.92 20.12
N TRP A 85 -7.09 10.10 19.70
CA TRP A 85 -6.78 11.37 20.36
C TRP A 85 -8.06 12.00 20.92
N GLN A 86 -7.99 12.38 22.19
CA GLN A 86 -8.98 13.22 22.84
C GLN A 86 -8.52 14.67 22.72
N VAL A 87 -9.21 15.44 21.89
CA VAL A 87 -8.90 16.84 21.59
C VAL A 87 -10.14 17.69 21.90
N PRO A 88 -9.99 18.88 22.51
CA PRO A 88 -11.09 19.80 22.72
C PRO A 88 -11.84 20.09 21.41
N ARG A 89 -13.17 20.23 21.48
CA ARG A 89 -14.02 20.31 20.28
C ARG A 89 -13.64 21.46 19.36
N GLU A 90 -13.30 22.59 19.96
CA GLU A 90 -12.87 23.84 19.32
C GLU A 90 -11.48 23.73 18.67
N ARG A 91 -10.65 22.77 19.10
CA ARG A 91 -9.31 22.51 18.54
C ARG A 91 -9.29 21.37 17.53
N LEU A 92 -10.33 20.56 17.47
CA LEU A 92 -10.38 19.32 16.68
C LEU A 92 -9.96 19.51 15.21
N GLN A 93 -10.48 20.54 14.55
CA GLN A 93 -10.15 20.81 13.14
C GLN A 93 -8.70 21.28 12.97
N GLN A 94 -8.20 22.12 13.88
CA GLN A 94 -6.81 22.59 13.86
C GLN A 94 -5.83 21.43 14.12
N ALA A 95 -6.16 20.54 15.05
CA ALA A 95 -5.40 19.33 15.34
C ALA A 95 -5.34 18.40 14.12
N PHE A 96 -6.49 18.18 13.47
CA PHE A 96 -6.56 17.43 12.22
C PHE A 96 -5.66 18.04 11.14
N ASP A 97 -5.78 19.35 10.88
CA ASP A 97 -5.02 20.02 9.83
C ASP A 97 -3.51 20.00 10.12
N PHE A 98 -3.11 20.14 11.38
CA PHE A 98 -1.71 20.02 11.79
C PHE A 98 -1.18 18.61 11.53
N MET A 99 -1.83 17.57 12.06
CA MET A 99 -1.37 16.19 11.90
C MET A 99 -1.39 15.76 10.43
N PHE A 100 -2.37 16.21 9.63
CA PHE A 100 -2.47 15.84 8.23
C PHE A 100 -1.46 16.56 7.33
N ARG A 101 -1.17 17.85 7.59
CA ARG A 101 -0.35 18.68 6.68
C ARG A 101 1.07 18.92 7.14
N ARG A 102 1.34 18.80 8.45
CA ARG A 102 2.61 19.23 9.06
C ARG A 102 3.39 18.09 9.69
N ASP A 103 2.72 17.05 10.14
CA ASP A 103 3.41 15.89 10.71
C ASP A 103 3.64 14.80 9.65
N PRO A 104 4.88 14.53 9.22
CA PRO A 104 5.18 13.53 8.20
C PRO A 104 4.98 12.09 8.69
N PHE A 105 4.80 11.90 10.00
CA PHE A 105 4.68 10.59 10.65
C PHE A 105 3.23 10.17 10.92
N SER A 106 2.27 11.08 10.70
CA SER A 106 0.84 10.83 10.81
C SER A 106 0.23 10.54 9.44
N GLY A 107 -0.21 9.29 9.25
CA GLY A 107 -1.02 8.86 8.11
C GLY A 107 -2.47 8.57 8.51
N HIS A 108 -3.38 8.45 7.53
CA HIS A 108 -4.79 8.12 7.76
C HIS A 108 -5.43 8.93 8.91
N VAL A 109 -5.26 10.25 8.87
CA VAL A 109 -5.83 11.18 9.82
C VAL A 109 -7.32 11.33 9.53
N VAL A 110 -8.18 10.97 10.47
CA VAL A 110 -9.64 11.03 10.31
C VAL A 110 -10.33 11.53 11.57
N ILE A 111 -11.42 12.27 11.38
CA ILE A 111 -12.35 12.60 12.47
C ILE A 111 -13.48 11.57 12.46
N ARG A 112 -13.74 10.95 13.60
CA ARG A 112 -14.83 10.01 13.82
C ARG A 112 -15.88 10.61 14.73
N THR A 113 -17.14 10.39 14.39
CA THR A 113 -18.30 10.67 15.22
C THR A 113 -18.86 9.35 15.75
N SER A 114 -19.54 9.41 16.89
CA SER A 114 -20.24 8.27 17.48
C SER A 114 -21.61 8.77 17.94
N GLU A 115 -22.66 8.04 17.58
CA GLU A 115 -24.04 8.36 17.94
C GLU A 115 -24.32 8.06 19.43
N THR A 116 -23.69 7.00 19.96
CA THR A 116 -23.85 6.57 21.35
C THR A 116 -22.70 7.10 22.21
N ALA A 117 -23.01 7.67 23.37
CA ALA A 117 -22.00 8.10 24.32
C ALA A 117 -21.37 6.88 25.03
N THR A 118 -20.18 6.48 24.56
CA THR A 118 -19.35 5.43 25.16
C THR A 118 -18.05 6.04 25.67
N ALA A 119 -17.26 5.26 26.43
CA ALA A 119 -15.92 5.69 26.84
C ALA A 119 -15.03 6.08 25.63
N GLY A 120 -15.20 5.40 24.49
CA GLY A 120 -14.47 5.69 23.25
C GLY A 120 -14.92 6.96 22.53
N SER A 121 -16.14 7.45 22.78
CA SER A 121 -16.72 8.59 22.05
C SER A 121 -16.03 9.94 22.35
N LYS A 122 -15.15 9.97 23.36
CA LYS A 122 -14.28 11.12 23.66
C LYS A 122 -13.10 11.24 22.68
N TYR A 123 -12.71 10.16 22.02
CA TYR A 123 -11.61 10.14 21.07
C TYR A 123 -12.13 10.35 19.64
N LYS A 124 -12.14 11.61 19.21
CA LYS A 124 -12.73 12.00 17.92
C LYS A 124 -11.72 12.08 16.79
N LEU A 125 -10.44 12.30 17.09
CA LEU A 125 -9.39 12.32 16.09
C LEU A 125 -8.63 10.99 16.14
N TRP A 126 -8.41 10.38 14.98
CA TRP A 126 -7.72 9.11 14.84
C TRP A 126 -6.62 9.25 13.81
N THR A 127 -5.44 8.74 14.12
CA THR A 127 -4.29 8.72 13.19
C THR A 127 -3.63 7.35 13.21
N THR A 128 -2.95 7.01 12.12
CA THR A 128 -1.92 5.98 12.12
C THR A 128 -0.56 6.67 12.22
N VAL A 129 0.11 6.54 13.36
CA VAL A 129 1.45 7.11 13.56
C VAL A 129 2.49 6.05 13.23
N LYS A 130 3.53 6.42 12.49
CA LYS A 130 4.71 5.59 12.23
C LYS A 130 5.99 6.35 12.55
N VAL A 131 6.81 5.80 13.44
CA VAL A 131 8.10 6.41 13.80
C VAL A 131 9.26 5.65 13.16
N PRO A 132 10.29 6.35 12.65
CA PRO A 132 11.50 5.70 12.14
C PRO A 132 12.21 4.87 13.21
N GLN A 133 13.01 3.90 12.77
CA GLN A 133 13.85 3.11 13.66
C GLN A 133 14.77 4.01 14.50
N GLY A 134 14.95 3.65 15.78
CA GLY A 134 15.71 4.43 16.75
C GLY A 134 14.95 5.58 17.41
N PHE A 135 13.72 5.89 16.99
CA PHE A 135 12.86 6.90 17.63
C PHE A 135 11.75 6.28 18.47
N ASP A 136 11.37 6.96 19.54
CA ASP A 136 10.33 6.48 20.47
C ASP A 136 8.93 6.96 20.06
N MET A 137 8.02 6.00 19.87
CA MET A 137 6.62 6.25 19.53
C MET A 137 5.91 7.15 20.55
N ARG A 138 6.15 6.90 21.85
CA ARG A 138 5.49 7.65 22.92
C ARG A 138 5.98 9.09 22.98
N ALA A 139 7.27 9.32 22.83
CA ALA A 139 7.87 10.65 22.77
C ALA A 139 7.31 11.46 21.60
N HIS A 140 7.17 10.84 20.42
CA HIS A 140 6.55 11.49 19.28
C HIS A 140 5.06 11.81 19.52
N CYS A 141 4.29 10.88 20.09
CA CYS A 141 2.89 11.15 20.43
C CYS A 141 2.73 12.21 21.52
N ASN A 142 3.66 12.31 22.48
CA ASN A 142 3.68 13.40 23.47
C ASN A 142 3.91 14.76 22.79
N LEU A 143 4.83 14.84 21.83
CA LEU A 143 5.05 16.04 21.03
C LEU A 143 3.77 16.44 20.28
N LEU A 144 3.13 15.47 19.60
CA LEU A 144 1.86 15.71 18.89
C LEU A 144 0.79 16.20 19.86
N ALA A 145 0.63 15.57 21.02
CA ALA A 145 -0.35 15.97 22.03
C ALA A 145 -0.15 17.44 22.46
N THR A 146 1.10 17.86 22.71
CA THR A 146 1.42 19.26 23.01
C THR A 146 1.12 20.20 21.83
N ARG A 147 1.39 19.79 20.60
CA ARG A 147 1.17 20.62 19.40
C ARG A 147 -0.30 20.80 19.03
N THR A 148 -1.15 19.86 19.44
CA THR A 148 -2.56 19.85 19.07
C THR A 148 -3.51 20.10 20.24
N ASP A 149 -2.99 20.47 21.41
CA ASP A 149 -3.75 20.62 22.65
C ASP A 149 -4.58 19.36 22.99
N ALA A 150 -4.03 18.17 22.71
CA ALA A 150 -4.73 16.92 23.04
C ALA A 150 -4.66 16.67 24.56
N GLU A 151 -5.82 16.40 25.16
CA GLU A 151 -5.94 16.11 26.60
C GLU A 151 -5.44 14.70 26.94
N ALA A 152 -5.62 13.76 26.00
CA ALA A 152 -5.19 12.37 26.15
C ALA A 152 -5.04 11.71 24.78
N TYR A 153 -4.30 10.60 24.74
CA TYR A 153 -4.27 9.70 23.59
C TYR A 153 -4.12 8.24 24.02
N LEU A 154 -4.57 7.32 23.16
CA LEU A 154 -4.42 5.87 23.34
C LEU A 154 -3.59 5.30 22.20
N LEU A 155 -2.52 4.59 22.55
CA LEU A 155 -1.71 3.81 21.61
C LEU A 155 -2.30 2.41 21.47
N MET A 156 -2.57 2.02 20.23
CA MET A 156 -3.04 0.69 19.84
C MET A 156 -2.09 0.12 18.77
N PRO A 157 -0.89 -0.34 19.17
CA PRO A 157 0.00 -1.05 18.26
C PRO A 157 -0.64 -2.38 17.85
N ALA A 158 -0.46 -2.76 16.59
CA ALA A 158 -0.87 -4.08 16.12
C ALA A 158 -0.01 -5.14 16.82
N LYS A 159 -0.65 -6.15 17.44
CA LYS A 159 0.05 -7.28 18.07
C LYS A 159 0.22 -8.46 17.14
N ALA A 160 -0.75 -8.65 16.25
CA ALA A 160 -0.81 -9.75 15.31
C ALA A 160 -1.67 -9.31 14.12
N LEU A 161 -1.34 -9.82 12.94
CA LEU A 161 -2.11 -9.65 11.71
C LEU A 161 -2.65 -11.03 11.31
N PHE A 162 -3.97 -11.12 11.19
CA PHE A 162 -4.67 -12.35 10.80
C PHE A 162 -5.01 -12.36 9.32
N VAL A 163 -5.26 -11.18 8.75
CA VAL A 163 -5.60 -11.03 7.33
C VAL A 163 -4.93 -9.75 6.83
N LEU A 164 -4.22 -9.87 5.72
CA LEU A 164 -3.67 -8.77 4.95
C LEU A 164 -4.10 -9.01 3.51
N GLY A 165 -4.70 -8.01 2.89
CA GLY A 165 -5.42 -8.28 1.67
C GLY A 165 -5.66 -7.05 0.82
N VAL A 166 -4.85 -6.92 -0.21
CA VAL A 166 -5.20 -6.23 -1.46
C VAL A 166 -5.78 -7.28 -2.42
N GLY A 167 -6.45 -6.90 -3.53
CA GLY A 167 -7.12 -7.86 -4.42
C GLY A 167 -8.59 -7.52 -4.70
N HIS A 168 -8.83 -6.33 -5.23
CA HIS A 168 -10.19 -5.84 -5.53
C HIS A 168 -10.87 -6.69 -6.60
N THR A 169 -10.15 -7.04 -7.66
CA THR A 169 -10.74 -7.73 -8.83
C THR A 169 -11.27 -9.11 -8.43
N ARG A 170 -10.41 -9.93 -7.81
CA ARG A 170 -10.79 -11.27 -7.32
C ARG A 170 -11.90 -11.23 -6.26
N ARG A 171 -11.90 -10.23 -5.37
CA ARG A 171 -12.84 -10.16 -4.25
C ARG A 171 -14.23 -9.65 -4.63
N ARG A 172 -14.38 -9.06 -5.82
CA ARG A 172 -15.64 -8.49 -6.29
C ARG A 172 -16.80 -9.50 -6.30
N GLY A 173 -16.50 -10.78 -6.54
CA GLY A 173 -17.49 -11.86 -6.60
C GLY A 173 -17.56 -12.75 -5.35
N MET A 174 -16.92 -12.37 -4.24
CA MET A 174 -16.94 -13.20 -3.03
C MET A 174 -18.27 -13.03 -2.27
N GLU A 175 -18.92 -14.14 -1.97
CA GLU A 175 -20.15 -14.15 -1.16
C GLU A 175 -19.85 -13.77 0.30
N PRO A 176 -20.79 -13.08 0.99
CA PRO A 176 -20.67 -12.81 2.42
C PRO A 176 -20.46 -14.10 3.22
N GLY A 177 -19.41 -14.13 4.03
CA GLY A 177 -19.05 -15.31 4.83
C GLY A 177 -18.19 -16.34 4.09
N ALA A 178 -17.75 -16.08 2.86
CA ALA A 178 -16.72 -16.89 2.21
C ALA A 178 -15.46 -16.97 3.09
N MET A 179 -14.96 -18.18 3.29
CA MET A 179 -13.82 -18.48 4.14
C MET A 179 -12.86 -19.43 3.41
N LEU A 180 -11.60 -19.42 3.81
CA LEU A 180 -10.65 -20.47 3.44
C LEU A 180 -10.99 -21.73 4.26
N ASP A 181 -10.71 -22.89 3.67
CA ASP A 181 -10.87 -24.18 4.37
C ASP A 181 -9.84 -24.33 5.50
N GLU A 182 -8.70 -23.66 5.38
CA GLU A 182 -7.61 -23.66 6.35
C GLU A 182 -7.63 -22.40 7.24
N PRO A 183 -7.20 -22.52 8.51
CA PRO A 183 -7.03 -21.38 9.39
C PRO A 183 -6.02 -20.37 8.83
N ALA A 184 -6.27 -19.08 9.06
CA ALA A 184 -5.33 -18.03 8.69
C ALA A 184 -4.02 -18.16 9.51
N GLU A 185 -2.89 -18.03 8.82
CA GLU A 185 -1.59 -17.92 9.48
C GLU A 185 -1.43 -16.55 10.13
N VAL A 186 -1.07 -16.57 11.41
CA VAL A 186 -0.88 -15.33 12.18
C VAL A 186 0.50 -14.78 11.88
N MET A 187 0.55 -13.52 11.43
CA MET A 187 1.79 -12.79 11.25
C MET A 187 2.02 -11.84 12.44
N TYR A 188 3.22 -11.87 13.00
CA TYR A 188 3.64 -10.95 14.05
C TYR A 188 4.44 -9.79 13.46
N PRO A 189 4.15 -8.53 13.81
CA PRO A 189 4.97 -7.40 13.39
C PRO A 189 6.39 -7.52 13.94
N GLU A 190 7.38 -7.66 13.05
CA GLU A 190 8.79 -7.67 13.40
C GLU A 190 9.51 -6.54 12.65
N VAL A 191 10.05 -5.58 13.41
CA VAL A 191 10.88 -4.52 12.82
C VAL A 191 12.22 -5.11 12.45
N VAL A 192 12.60 -5.00 11.19
CA VAL A 192 13.85 -5.52 10.65
C VAL A 192 14.82 -4.36 10.47
N ASP A 193 15.99 -4.45 11.09
CA ASP A 193 17.07 -3.49 10.86
C ASP A 193 17.68 -3.75 9.49
N LEU A 194 17.77 -2.70 8.68
CA LEU A 194 18.35 -2.76 7.33
C LEU A 194 19.67 -2.01 7.32
N THR A 195 20.66 -2.61 6.65
CA THR A 195 21.92 -1.95 6.30
C THR A 195 21.70 -0.83 5.29
N ASP A 196 22.66 0.08 5.15
CA ASP A 196 22.61 1.14 4.13
C ASP A 196 22.50 0.58 2.70
N GLY A 197 23.08 -0.60 2.44
CA GLY A 197 22.95 -1.29 1.17
C GLY A 197 21.51 -1.74 0.91
N GLU A 198 20.89 -2.38 1.90
CA GLU A 198 19.50 -2.83 1.82
C GLU A 198 18.53 -1.65 1.72
N TRP A 199 18.79 -0.53 2.41
CA TRP A 199 18.00 0.69 2.27
C TRP A 199 18.05 1.27 0.84
N ARG A 200 19.22 1.24 0.19
CA ARG A 200 19.37 1.67 -1.21
C ARG A 200 18.54 0.78 -2.15
N VAL A 201 18.68 -0.55 -2.01
CA VAL A 201 17.91 -1.51 -2.81
C VAL A 201 16.40 -1.34 -2.57
N LEU A 202 15.98 -1.28 -1.31
CA LEU A 202 14.57 -1.17 -0.94
C LEU A 202 13.94 0.13 -1.46
N THR A 203 14.69 1.24 -1.43
CA THR A 203 14.20 2.53 -1.92
C THR A 203 13.97 2.50 -3.44
N ALA A 204 14.88 1.90 -4.20
CA ALA A 204 14.70 1.70 -5.64
C ALA A 204 13.56 0.70 -5.92
N LEU A 205 13.50 -0.42 -5.19
CA LEU A 205 12.51 -1.48 -5.38
C LEU A 205 11.08 -1.00 -5.11
N LYS A 206 10.85 -0.27 -4.01
CA LYS A 206 9.52 0.15 -3.57
C LYS A 206 8.92 1.31 -4.36
N ARG A 207 9.76 2.01 -5.15
CA ARG A 207 9.32 3.15 -5.96
C ARG A 207 8.22 2.71 -6.92
N GLU A 208 7.19 3.54 -7.08
CA GLU A 208 6.16 3.32 -8.08
C GLU A 208 6.80 3.28 -9.47
N PHE A 209 6.42 2.32 -10.29
CA PHE A 209 6.91 2.22 -11.66
C PHE A 209 6.40 3.40 -12.47
N ALA A 210 7.32 4.06 -13.16
CA ALA A 210 6.97 4.87 -14.32
C ALA A 210 6.48 3.96 -15.45
N VAL A 211 5.69 4.51 -16.36
CA VAL A 211 5.13 3.78 -17.50
C VAL A 211 6.25 3.14 -18.33
N GLU A 212 7.38 3.84 -18.53
CA GLU A 212 8.54 3.38 -19.29
C GLU A 212 9.28 2.22 -18.62
N GLU A 213 9.13 2.06 -17.30
CA GLU A 213 9.71 0.94 -16.56
C GLU A 213 8.87 -0.34 -16.66
N ILE A 214 7.64 -0.27 -17.19
CA ILE A 214 6.81 -1.45 -17.48
C ILE A 214 7.33 -2.10 -18.76
N ALA A 215 8.29 -3.02 -18.60
CA ALA A 215 8.97 -3.76 -19.65
C ALA A 215 9.45 -5.13 -19.12
N ARG A 216 9.99 -6.00 -19.99
CA ARG A 216 10.41 -7.37 -19.64
C ARG A 216 11.47 -7.45 -18.54
N ASP A 217 12.39 -6.49 -18.46
CA ASP A 217 13.45 -6.42 -17.43
C ASP A 217 13.27 -5.18 -16.51
N PRO A 218 12.20 -5.10 -15.70
CA PRO A 218 11.87 -3.87 -14.97
C PRO A 218 12.90 -3.52 -13.89
N TRP A 219 13.70 -4.49 -13.46
CA TRP A 219 14.68 -4.33 -12.39
C TRP A 219 16.05 -3.87 -12.86
N ARG A 220 16.38 -3.97 -14.16
CA ARG A 220 17.74 -3.70 -14.66
C ARG A 220 18.21 -2.28 -14.33
N ALA A 221 17.36 -1.29 -14.60
CA ALA A 221 17.67 0.11 -14.30
C ALA A 221 17.78 0.36 -12.78
N ARG A 222 16.88 -0.26 -12.00
CA ARG A 222 16.85 -0.12 -10.54
C ARG A 222 18.03 -0.79 -9.83
N ALA A 223 18.49 -1.93 -10.34
CA ALA A 223 19.69 -2.62 -9.86
C ALA A 223 20.94 -1.76 -10.09
N ALA A 224 21.08 -1.19 -11.29
CA ALA A 224 22.15 -0.26 -11.62
C ALA A 224 22.12 1.01 -10.73
N GLU A 225 20.93 1.58 -10.49
CA GLU A 225 20.72 2.72 -9.57
C GLU A 225 21.16 2.37 -8.13
N ALA A 226 20.81 1.18 -7.65
CA ALA A 226 21.17 0.72 -6.31
C ALA A 226 22.64 0.28 -6.19
N GLY A 227 23.34 0.07 -7.31
CA GLY A 227 24.72 -0.42 -7.36
C GLY A 227 24.83 -1.88 -6.95
N VAL A 228 23.87 -2.71 -7.36
CA VAL A 228 23.83 -4.16 -7.12
C VAL A 228 23.65 -4.90 -8.43
N ASP A 229 24.08 -6.16 -8.46
CA ASP A 229 23.81 -7.06 -9.57
C ASP A 229 22.36 -7.55 -9.54
N LEU A 230 21.80 -7.77 -10.74
CA LEU A 230 20.45 -8.33 -10.88
C LEU A 230 20.48 -9.85 -10.87
#